data_AF-A0AA88X4J8-F1
#
_entry.id   AF-A0AA88X4J8-F1
#
_cell.length_a   1.000
_cell.length_b   1.000
_cell.length_c   1.000
_cell.angle_alpha   90.00
_cell.angle_beta   90.00
_cell.angle_gamma   90.00
#
_symmetry.space_group_name_H-M   'P 1'
#
loop_
_entity.id
_entity.type
_entity.pdbx_description
1 polymer ?
#
loop_
_entity_poly.entity_id
_entity_poly.type
_entity_poly.pdbx_seq_one_letter_code
_entity_poly.pdbx_strand_id
1 'polypeptide(L)'
;MYFFLATLKIAYVLTIPKPIVDEAADEAIKQTAMKQKQRWEDDDTYCKGYILGGLSDTLYDVYEIKYANSTAKELWDDLDNKYKTEDTGNKKFLISKFFDFRMKNSKSVITQIHELQMTMNLIISEGHSLDESFQVSTIISKLPLAWK
;
A
#
# COMPACT_ATOMS: atom_id res chain seq x y z
N MET A 1 6.35 -5.44 1.57
CA MET A 1 7.72 -4.93 1.36
C MET A 1 8.47 -4.68 2.67
N TYR A 2 7.93 -3.87 3.60
CA TYR A 2 8.59 -3.54 4.87
C TYR A 2 9.09 -4.77 5.66
N PHE A 3 8.26 -5.82 5.79
CA PHE A 3 8.64 -7.06 6.48
C PHE A 3 9.91 -7.70 5.89
N PHE A 4 10.04 -7.73 4.56
CA PHE A 4 11.22 -8.28 3.89
C PHE A 4 12.48 -7.45 4.20
N LEU A 5 12.40 -6.12 4.09
CA LEU A 5 13.51 -5.22 4.47
C LEU A 5 13.89 -5.35 5.95
N ALA A 6 12.93 -5.66 6.82
CA ALA A 6 13.17 -5.90 8.24
C ALA A 6 13.94 -7.20 8.48
N THR A 7 13.64 -8.27 7.72
CA THR A 7 14.42 -9.53 7.79
C THR A 7 15.88 -9.32 7.35
N LEU A 8 16.13 -8.39 6.44
CA LEU A 8 17.46 -7.99 5.97
C LEU A 8 18.16 -7.00 6.92
N LYS A 9 17.49 -6.56 8.00
CA LYS A 9 17.99 -5.58 8.99
C LYS A 9 18.34 -4.21 8.41
N ILE A 10 17.74 -3.82 7.29
CA ILE A 10 17.95 -2.52 6.62
C ILE A 10 16.73 -1.58 6.69
N ALA A 11 15.57 -2.09 7.13
CA ALA A 11 14.34 -1.29 7.23
C ALA A 11 14.46 -0.03 8.12
N TYR A 12 15.46 0.02 9.01
CA TYR A 12 15.69 1.17 9.89
C TYR A 12 15.97 2.46 9.11
N VAL A 13 16.57 2.37 7.92
CA VAL A 13 16.91 3.50 7.05
C VAL A 13 15.66 4.29 6.62
N LEU A 14 14.51 3.63 6.52
CA LEU A 14 13.23 4.26 6.19
C LEU A 14 12.69 5.14 7.34
N THR A 15 13.23 4.99 8.55
CA THR A 15 12.73 5.66 9.75
C THR A 15 13.77 6.59 10.38
N ILE A 16 15.04 6.18 10.38
CA ILE A 16 16.14 6.87 11.04
C ILE A 16 16.84 7.76 10.02
N PRO A 17 16.93 9.09 10.27
CA PRO A 17 17.61 10.00 9.35
C PRO A 17 19.11 9.71 9.31
N LYS A 18 19.73 10.13 8.20
CA LYS A 18 21.17 10.01 7.99
C LYS A 18 21.97 10.57 9.17
N PRO A 19 22.94 9.82 9.73
CA PRO A 19 23.78 10.30 10.81
C PRO A 19 24.56 11.56 10.42
N ILE A 20 24.59 12.56 11.31
CA ILE A 20 25.34 13.80 11.15
C ILE A 20 26.70 13.63 11.83
N VAL A 21 27.77 14.05 11.16
CA VAL A 21 29.13 14.07 11.72
C VAL A 21 29.38 15.46 12.27
N ASP A 22 29.58 15.57 13.59
CA ASP A 22 30.01 16.82 14.22
C ASP A 22 31.51 17.02 13.97
N GLU A 23 31.85 18.12 13.28
CA GLU A 23 33.23 18.46 12.93
C GLU A 23 34.03 18.98 14.13
N ALA A 24 33.37 19.43 15.20
CA ALA A 24 33.99 19.98 16.41
C ALA A 24 34.28 18.89 17.48
N ALA A 25 33.85 17.65 17.24
CA ALA A 25 34.06 16.53 18.16
C ALA A 25 35.48 15.95 18.08
N ASP A 26 35.88 15.22 19.12
CA ASP A 26 37.16 14.50 19.15
C ASP A 26 37.32 13.58 17.94
N GLU A 27 38.55 13.43 17.45
CA GLU A 27 38.87 12.66 16.23
C GLU A 27 38.35 11.21 16.28
N ALA A 28 38.34 10.59 17.46
CA ALA A 28 37.78 9.25 17.68
C ALA A 28 36.25 9.19 17.52
N ILE A 29 35.55 10.24 17.96
CA ILE A 29 34.09 10.37 17.81
C ILE A 29 33.76 10.62 16.34
N LYS A 30 34.52 11.50 15.68
CA LYS A 30 34.39 11.82 14.25
C LYS A 30 34.57 10.58 13.37
N GLN A 31 35.61 9.77 13.61
CA GLN A 31 35.83 8.52 12.87
C GLN A 31 34.69 7.52 13.07
N THR A 32 34.15 7.41 14.28
CA THR A 32 33.03 6.51 14.57
C THR A 32 31.75 6.98 13.87
N ALA A 33 31.47 8.28 13.90
CA ALA A 33 30.32 8.87 13.22
C ALA A 33 30.42 8.73 11.69
N MET A 34 31.62 8.89 11.10
CA MET A 34 31.85 8.66 9.67
C MET A 34 31.56 7.21 9.27
N LYS A 35 32.03 6.23 10.05
CA LYS A 35 31.75 4.81 9.79
C LYS A 35 30.25 4.49 9.84
N GLN A 36 29.54 5.06 10.81
CA GLN A 36 28.09 4.90 10.92
C GLN A 36 27.34 5.55 9.75
N LYS A 37 27.75 6.75 9.34
CA LYS A 37 27.20 7.45 8.18
C LYS A 37 27.40 6.64 6.90
N GLN A 38 28.60 6.10 6.67
CA GLN A 38 28.89 5.31 5.48
C GLN A 38 28.08 4.02 5.45
N ARG A 39 27.99 3.31 6.58
CA ARG A 39 27.13 2.14 6.69
C ARG A 39 25.66 2.47 6.39
N TRP A 40 25.17 3.60 6.88
CA TRP A 40 23.80 4.06 6.59
C TRP A 40 23.61 4.33 5.09
N GLU A 41 24.58 4.95 4.42
CA GLU A 41 24.55 5.21 2.97
C GLU A 41 24.53 3.92 2.14
N ASP A 42 25.32 2.92 2.54
CA ASP A 42 25.32 1.60 1.91
C ASP A 42 23.95 0.93 2.09
N ASP A 43 23.44 0.88 3.33
CA ASP A 43 22.14 0.28 3.65
C ASP A 43 20.98 1.01 2.93
N ASP A 44 21.05 2.34 2.76
CA ASP A 44 20.08 3.14 1.99
C ASP A 44 20.10 2.76 0.51
N THR A 45 21.28 2.59 -0.06
CA THR A 45 21.44 2.17 -1.46
C THR A 45 20.85 0.77 -1.69
N TYR A 46 21.15 -0.18 -0.79
CA TYR A 46 20.56 -1.52 -0.85
C TYR A 46 19.04 -1.48 -0.67
N CYS A 47 18.55 -0.73 0.32
CA CYS A 47 17.13 -0.60 0.59
C CYS A 47 16.37 -0.06 -0.63
N LYS A 48 16.90 0.98 -1.26
CA LYS A 48 16.35 1.55 -2.50
C LYS A 48 16.33 0.53 -3.63
N GLY A 49 17.43 -0.21 -3.82
CA GLY A 49 17.52 -1.29 -4.82
C GLY A 49 16.46 -2.37 -4.62
N TYR A 50 16.23 -2.81 -3.39
CA TYR A 50 15.19 -3.80 -3.08
C TYR A 50 13.77 -3.27 -3.29
N ILE A 51 13.52 -2.01 -2.94
CA ILE A 51 12.21 -1.38 -3.17
C ILE A 51 11.95 -1.31 -4.68
N LEU A 52 12.91 -0.80 -5.46
CA LEU A 52 12.79 -0.72 -6.92
C LEU A 52 12.62 -2.10 -7.55
N GLY A 53 13.42 -3.09 -7.13
CA GLY A 53 13.32 -4.47 -7.64
C GLY A 53 12.00 -5.19 -7.28
N GLY A 54 11.19 -4.63 -6.39
CA GLY A 54 9.84 -5.11 -6.11
C GLY A 54 8.75 -4.49 -6.99
N LEU A 55 9.09 -3.51 -7.83
CA LEU A 55 8.17 -2.85 -8.76
C LEU A 55 8.08 -3.63 -10.08
N SER A 56 7.00 -3.40 -10.85
CA SER A 56 6.94 -3.85 -12.24
C SER A 56 7.90 -3.05 -13.11
N ASP A 57 8.36 -3.62 -14.23
CA ASP A 57 9.30 -2.95 -15.16
C ASP A 57 8.87 -1.52 -15.52
N THR A 58 7.58 -1.33 -15.83
CA THR A 58 7.00 -0.02 -16.14
C THR A 58 7.11 1.02 -15.02
N LEU A 59 7.05 0.58 -13.76
CA LEU A 59 7.17 1.44 -12.59
C LEU A 59 8.65 1.62 -12.22
N TYR A 60 9.47 0.58 -12.38
CA TYR A 60 10.90 0.63 -12.17
C TYR A 60 11.52 1.78 -12.97
N ASP A 61 11.30 1.83 -14.28
CA ASP A 61 11.90 2.84 -15.17
C ASP A 61 11.55 4.27 -14.74
N VAL A 62 10.30 4.49 -14.31
CA VAL A 62 9.83 5.81 -13.86
C VAL A 62 10.44 6.18 -12.52
N TYR A 63 10.44 5.26 -11.56
CA TYR A 63 10.87 5.51 -10.19
C TYR A 63 12.40 5.54 -10.05
N GLU A 64 13.14 4.77 -10.84
CA GLU A 64 14.59 4.81 -10.89
C GLU A 64 15.07 6.21 -11.29
N ILE A 65 14.51 6.77 -12.37
CA ILE A 65 14.85 8.12 -12.84
C ILE A 65 14.40 9.18 -11.83
N LYS A 66 13.15 9.08 -11.34
CA LYS A 66 12.57 10.06 -10.42
C LYS A 66 13.32 10.14 -9.08
N TYR A 67 13.82 9.01 -8.58
CA TYR A 67 14.48 8.91 -7.27
C TYR A 67 15.99 8.65 -7.36
N ALA A 68 16.63 8.90 -8.50
CA ALA A 68 18.05 8.64 -8.73
C ALA A 68 18.96 9.24 -7.64
N ASN A 69 18.68 10.48 -7.23
CA ASN A 69 19.44 11.21 -6.20
C ASN A 69 18.70 11.36 -4.86
N SER A 70 17.67 10.55 -4.64
CA SER A 70 16.84 10.55 -3.44
C SER A 70 17.15 9.35 -2.55
N THR A 71 16.77 9.46 -1.28
CA THR A 71 16.90 8.40 -0.28
C THR A 71 15.87 7.30 -0.49
N ALA A 72 16.14 6.10 0.02
CA ALA A 72 15.17 5.01 0.03
C ALA A 72 13.88 5.41 0.78
N LYS A 73 14.00 6.27 1.78
CA LYS A 73 12.87 6.80 2.54
C LYS A 73 11.92 7.64 1.67
N GLU A 74 12.45 8.60 0.90
CA GLU A 74 11.61 9.44 0.03
C GLU A 74 10.89 8.61 -1.04
N LEU A 75 11.57 7.62 -1.61
CA LEU A 75 10.97 6.65 -2.52
C LEU A 75 9.85 5.86 -1.84
N TRP A 76 10.12 5.32 -0.65
CA TRP A 76 9.16 4.55 0.13
C TRP A 76 7.93 5.39 0.50
N ASP A 77 8.12 6.62 0.97
CA ASP A 77 7.04 7.51 1.39
C ASP A 77 6.14 7.89 0.21
N ASP A 78 6.68 8.15 -0.99
CA ASP A 78 5.87 8.42 -2.19
C ASP A 78 5.05 7.20 -2.63
N LEU A 79 5.69 6.02 -2.67
CA LEU A 79 5.02 4.76 -3.00
C LEU A 79 3.91 4.46 -1.98
N ASP A 80 4.23 4.52 -0.69
CA ASP A 80 3.30 4.25 0.40
C ASP A 80 2.11 5.22 0.35
N ASN A 81 2.34 6.51 0.15
CA ASN A 81 1.26 7.50 0.02
C ASN A 81 0.40 7.29 -1.24
N LYS A 82 1.02 7.05 -2.40
CA LYS A 82 0.31 6.83 -3.66
C LYS A 82 -0.60 5.61 -3.57
N TYR A 83 -0.07 4.49 -3.09
CA TYR A 83 -0.83 3.24 -3.02
C TYR A 83 -1.78 3.18 -1.81
N LYS A 84 -1.52 3.88 -0.70
CA LYS A 84 -2.53 4.07 0.37
C LYS A 84 -3.71 4.93 -0.08
N THR A 85 -3.46 5.96 -0.89
CA THR A 85 -4.52 6.80 -1.44
C THR A 85 -5.34 6.03 -2.48
N GLU A 86 -4.68 5.26 -3.35
CA GLU A 86 -5.32 4.36 -4.30
C GLU A 86 -6.14 3.28 -3.57
N ASP A 87 -5.61 2.69 -2.50
CA ASP A 87 -6.34 1.75 -1.64
C ASP A 87 -7.58 2.40 -1.03
N THR A 88 -7.49 3.63 -0.52
CA THR A 88 -8.64 4.40 -0.02
C THR A 88 -9.66 4.70 -1.14
N GLY A 89 -9.18 5.01 -2.36
CA GLY A 89 -10.02 5.22 -3.55
C GLY A 89 -10.75 3.94 -3.98
N ASN A 90 -10.04 2.81 -3.99
CA ASN A 90 -10.57 1.48 -4.29
C ASN A 90 -11.59 1.05 -3.24
N LYS A 91 -11.34 1.30 -1.95
CA LYS A 91 -12.31 1.08 -0.86
C LYS A 91 -13.59 1.87 -1.08
N LYS A 92 -13.47 3.18 -1.36
CA LYS A 92 -14.63 4.04 -1.64
C LYS A 92 -15.38 3.58 -2.90
N PHE A 93 -14.66 3.15 -3.93
CA PHE A 93 -15.24 2.62 -5.16
C PHE A 93 -15.99 1.30 -4.91
N LEU A 94 -15.44 0.37 -4.13
CA LEU A 94 -16.10 -0.88 -3.75
C LEU A 94 -17.40 -0.63 -2.99
N ILE A 95 -17.39 0.32 -2.05
CA ILE A 95 -18.58 0.73 -1.29
C ILE A 95 -19.63 1.36 -2.24
N SER A 96 -19.23 2.27 -3.12
CA SER A 96 -20.16 2.87 -4.09
C SER A 96 -20.75 1.80 -5.01
N LYS A 97 -19.92 0.93 -5.59
CA LYS A 97 -20.34 -0.18 -6.45
C LYS A 97 -21.31 -1.11 -5.72
N PHE A 98 -21.07 -1.38 -4.43
CA PHE A 98 -21.99 -2.14 -3.60
C PHE A 98 -23.34 -1.45 -3.48
N PHE A 99 -23.39 -0.15 -3.14
CA PHE A 99 -24.65 0.60 -3.03
C PHE A 99 -25.39 0.76 -4.35
N ASP A 100 -24.67 1.02 -5.44
CA ASP A 100 -25.21 1.25 -6.79
C ASP A 100 -25.67 -0.05 -7.49
N PHE A 101 -25.25 -1.23 -6.98
CA PHE A 101 -25.65 -2.51 -7.55
C PHE A 101 -27.17 -2.68 -7.56
N ARG A 102 -27.74 -3.02 -8.73
CA ARG A 102 -29.15 -3.35 -8.91
C ARG A 102 -29.25 -4.60 -9.76
N MET A 103 -30.09 -5.56 -9.35
CA MET A 103 -30.30 -6.76 -10.15
C MET A 103 -31.09 -6.42 -11.42
N LYS A 104 -30.67 -7.03 -12.53
CA LYS A 104 -31.29 -6.92 -13.85
C LYS A 104 -32.01 -8.23 -14.18
N ASN A 105 -33.20 -8.12 -14.76
CA ASN A 105 -33.99 -9.27 -15.23
C ASN A 105 -33.30 -10.05 -16.36
N SER A 106 -32.36 -9.42 -17.08
CA SER A 106 -31.65 -10.01 -18.22
C SER A 106 -30.49 -10.92 -17.84
N LYS A 107 -30.15 -11.03 -16.55
CA LYS A 107 -29.05 -11.86 -16.03
C LYS A 107 -29.58 -12.88 -15.04
N SER A 108 -28.89 -14.02 -14.91
CA SER A 108 -29.20 -15.03 -13.89
C SER A 108 -29.13 -14.44 -12.48
N VAL A 109 -30.06 -14.84 -11.62
CA VAL A 109 -30.09 -14.46 -10.20
C VAL A 109 -28.78 -14.85 -9.52
N ILE A 110 -28.34 -16.09 -9.76
CA ILE A 110 -27.21 -16.71 -9.07
C ILE A 110 -25.92 -15.97 -9.41
N THR A 111 -25.70 -15.64 -10.68
CA THR A 111 -24.53 -14.87 -11.12
C THR A 111 -24.49 -13.50 -10.45
N GLN A 112 -25.63 -12.82 -10.34
CA GLN A 112 -25.72 -11.49 -9.75
C GLN A 112 -25.53 -11.52 -8.23
N ILE A 113 -26.05 -12.55 -7.55
CA ILE A 113 -25.79 -12.77 -6.12
C ILE A 113 -24.31 -13.02 -5.88
N HIS A 114 -23.66 -13.83 -6.72
CA HIS A 114 -22.23 -14.10 -6.59
C HIS A 114 -21.38 -12.83 -6.82
N GLU A 115 -21.70 -12.00 -7.82
CA GLU A 115 -21.07 -10.69 -8.03
C GLU A 115 -21.20 -9.78 -6.79
N LEU A 116 -22.37 -9.78 -6.15
CA LEU A 116 -22.65 -9.00 -4.95
C LEU A 116 -21.90 -9.54 -3.72
N GLN A 117 -21.90 -10.85 -3.52
CA GLN A 117 -21.16 -11.53 -2.43
C GLN A 117 -19.66 -11.31 -2.55
N MET A 118 -19.10 -11.41 -3.76
CA MET A 118 -17.70 -11.06 -3.99
C MET A 118 -17.39 -9.62 -3.56
N THR A 119 -18.28 -8.68 -3.90
CA THR A 119 -18.11 -7.27 -3.52
C THR A 119 -18.22 -7.08 -2.00
N MET A 120 -19.16 -7.75 -1.33
CA MET A 120 -19.28 -7.75 0.13
C MET A 120 -18.04 -8.32 0.81
N ASN A 121 -17.53 -9.46 0.33
CA ASN A 121 -16.34 -10.11 0.89
C ASN A 121 -15.10 -9.22 0.76
N LEU A 122 -14.95 -8.52 -0.36
CA LEU A 122 -13.88 -7.53 -0.53
C LEU A 122 -14.02 -6.38 0.46
N ILE A 123 -15.23 -5.85 0.68
CA ILE A 123 -15.47 -4.80 1.68
C ILE A 123 -15.12 -5.30 3.10
N ILE A 124 -15.45 -6.55 3.43
CA ILE A 124 -15.13 -7.16 4.72
C ILE A 124 -13.62 -7.35 4.89
N SER A 125 -12.91 -7.83 3.86
CA SER A 125 -11.45 -8.00 3.92
C SER A 125 -10.71 -6.66 4.08
N GLU A 126 -11.30 -5.56 3.61
CA GLU A 126 -10.80 -4.20 3.79
C GLU A 126 -11.07 -3.62 5.19
N GLY A 127 -11.66 -4.40 6.11
CA GLY A 127 -11.85 -4.04 7.52
C GLY A 127 -13.21 -3.44 7.86
N HIS A 128 -14.16 -3.40 6.92
CA HIS A 128 -15.52 -2.97 7.20
C HIS A 128 -16.37 -4.13 7.73
N SER A 129 -17.03 -3.94 8.88
CA SER A 129 -18.04 -4.89 9.33
C SER A 129 -19.39 -4.62 8.66
N LEU A 130 -19.92 -5.61 7.96
CA LEU A 130 -21.28 -5.60 7.42
C LEU A 130 -22.14 -6.52 8.29
N ASP A 131 -23.05 -5.95 9.06
CA ASP A 131 -24.00 -6.72 9.86
C ASP A 131 -24.88 -7.63 8.98
N GLU A 132 -25.17 -8.85 9.44
CA GLU A 132 -25.96 -9.83 8.66
C GLU A 132 -27.35 -9.29 8.30
N SER A 133 -28.00 -8.56 9.21
CA SER A 133 -29.32 -7.97 8.94
C SER A 133 -29.24 -6.90 7.85
N PHE A 134 -28.14 -6.13 7.83
CA PHE A 134 -27.86 -5.14 6.80
C PHE A 134 -27.59 -5.81 5.45
N GLN A 135 -26.84 -6.92 5.42
CA GLN A 135 -26.59 -7.69 4.20
C GLN A 135 -27.89 -8.24 3.59
N VAL A 136 -28.73 -8.90 4.40
CA VAL A 136 -30.00 -9.47 3.96
C VAL A 136 -30.94 -8.37 3.46
N SER A 137 -31.10 -7.29 4.22
CA SER A 137 -31.93 -6.14 3.83
C SER A 137 -31.45 -5.51 2.52
N THR A 138 -30.14 -5.41 2.34
CA THR A 138 -29.55 -4.86 1.13
C THR A 138 -29.80 -5.77 -0.09
N ILE A 139 -29.66 -7.09 0.05
CA ILE A 139 -29.98 -8.04 -1.01
C ILE A 139 -31.45 -7.90 -1.43
N ILE A 140 -32.37 -7.89 -0.46
CA ILE A 140 -33.82 -7.74 -0.71
C ILE A 140 -34.11 -6.43 -1.44
N SER A 141 -33.49 -5.32 -1.03
CA SER A 141 -33.69 -4.02 -1.67
C SER A 141 -33.24 -3.97 -3.14
N LYS A 142 -32.27 -4.82 -3.51
CA LYS A 142 -31.65 -4.87 -4.84
C LYS A 142 -32.39 -5.79 -5.82
N LEU A 143 -33.37 -6.56 -5.34
CA LEU A 143 -34.22 -7.41 -6.17
C LEU A 143 -34.98 -6.56 -7.21
N PRO A 144 -35.17 -7.07 -8.44
CA PRO A 144 -36.01 -6.39 -9.42
C PRO A 144 -37.44 -6.27 -8.92
N LEU A 145 -38.16 -5.23 -9.34
CA LEU A 145 -39.58 -5.04 -8.98
C LEU A 145 -40.45 -6.25 -9.35
N ALA A 146 -40.07 -6.99 -10.38
CA ALA A 146 -40.79 -8.19 -10.81
C ALA A 146 -40.72 -9.35 -9.80
N TRP A 147 -39.81 -9.31 -8.82
CA TRP A 147 -39.60 -10.36 -7.82
C TRP A 147 -39.85 -9.89 -6.39
N LYS A 148 -40.35 -8.66 -6.22
CA LYS A 148 -40.91 -8.19 -4.96
C LYS A 148 -42.37 -8.59 -4.89
#